data_AF-F3GPI6-F1
#
_entry.id   AF-F3GPI6-F1
#
_cell.length_a   1.000
_cell.length_b   1.000
_cell.length_c   1.000
_cell.angle_alpha   90.00
_cell.angle_beta   90.00
_cell.angle_gamma   90.00
#
_symmetry.space_group_name_H-M   'P 1'
#
loop_
_entity.id
_entity.type
_entity.pdbx_description
1 polymer ?
#
loop_
_entity_poly.entity_id
_entity_poly.type
_entity_poly.pdbx_seq_one_letter_code
_entity_poly.pdbx_strand_id
1 'polypeptide(L)' 'AGVNVAVGTDGAASNNDLDLLGETRTAALLAKAVAGSATALDAHRALRMATLNGARALGIQAETGS' A
#
# COMPACT_ATOMS: atom_id res chain seq x y z
N ALA A 1 -6.40 -0.49 -15.33
CA ALA A 1 -5.78 -1.82 -15.12
C ALA A 1 -6.17 -2.33 -13.74
N GLY A 2 -6.64 -3.57 -13.60
CA GLY A 2 -7.12 -4.16 -12.34
C GLY A 2 -6.06 -4.96 -11.59
N VAL A 3 -4.82 -4.46 -11.54
CA VAL A 3 -3.69 -5.17 -10.92
C VAL A 3 -3.79 -5.10 -9.40
N ASN A 4 -3.52 -6.22 -8.72
CA ASN A 4 -3.38 -6.25 -7.26
C ASN A 4 -2.08 -5.55 -6.85
N VAL A 5 -2.17 -4.49 -6.04
CA VAL A 5 -1.01 -3.73 -5.56
C VAL A 5 -0.98 -3.76 -4.03
N ALA A 6 0.12 -4.24 -3.47
CA ALA A 6 0.42 -4.22 -2.04
C ALA A 6 1.50 -3.18 -1.72
N VAL A 7 1.72 -2.90 -0.43
CA VAL A 7 2.81 -2.03 0.05
C VAL A 7 3.72 -2.81 1.00
N GLY A 8 5.01 -2.50 0.98
CA GLY A 8 6.01 -3.04 1.89
C GLY A 8 7.08 -1.99 2.16
N THR A 9 7.76 -2.11 3.30
CA THR A 9 8.76 -1.14 3.77
C THR A 9 10.12 -1.26 3.07
N ASP A 10 10.39 -2.40 2.43
CA ASP A 10 11.76 -2.84 2.12
C ASP A 10 12.61 -2.98 3.40
N GLY A 11 13.93 -3.11 3.27
CA GLY A 11 14.85 -3.27 4.39
C GLY A 11 15.19 -1.98 5.13
N ALA A 12 15.56 -2.10 6.40
CA ALA A 12 15.98 -0.98 7.25
C ALA A 12 17.30 -0.31 6.83
N ALA A 13 17.96 -0.77 5.75
CA ALA A 13 19.11 -0.08 5.16
C ALA A 13 18.72 0.90 4.04
N SER A 14 17.47 0.82 3.55
CA SER A 14 16.92 1.61 2.43
C SER A 14 15.59 2.28 2.77
N ASN A 15 15.20 2.29 4.04
CA ASN A 15 13.99 2.94 4.58
C ASN A 15 14.32 3.59 5.93
N ASN A 16 14.89 2.73 6.79
CA ASN A 16 15.43 2.94 8.14
C ASN A 16 14.42 2.84 9.29
N ASP A 17 13.15 2.63 8.99
CA ASP A 17 12.18 2.09 9.94
C ASP A 17 11.33 0.99 9.28
N LEU A 18 10.39 0.42 10.04
CA LEU A 18 9.42 -0.57 9.55
C LEU A 18 7.99 -0.07 9.82
N ASP A 19 7.75 1.23 9.65
CA ASP A 19 6.42 1.84 9.80
C ASP A 19 5.57 1.66 8.54
N LEU A 20 4.83 0.55 8.48
CA LEU A 20 3.95 0.26 7.34
C LEU A 20 2.81 1.29 7.18
N LEU A 21 2.37 1.94 8.26
CA LEU A 21 1.37 3.00 8.18
C LEU A 21 1.98 4.27 7.57
N GLY A 22 3.22 4.58 7.94
CA GLY A 22 4.05 5.60 7.32
C GLY A 22 4.21 5.39 5.82
N GLU A 23 4.59 4.19 5.40
CA GLU A 23 4.72 3.83 3.99
C GLU A 23 3.38 3.92 3.22
N THR A 24 2.29 3.49 3.85
CA THR A 24 0.95 3.61 3.26
C THR A 24 0.57 5.08 3.02
N ARG A 25 0.92 5.98 3.94
CA ARG A 25 0.73 7.42 3.79
C ARG A 25 1.61 7.98 2.67
N THR A 26 2.89 7.60 2.61
CA THR A 26 3.81 8.02 1.56
C THR A 26 3.30 7.59 0.18
N ALA A 27 2.88 6.33 0.02
CA ALA A 27 2.29 5.83 -1.21
C ALA A 27 1.03 6.61 -1.62
N ALA A 28 0.13 6.90 -0.66
CA ALA A 28 -1.10 7.65 -0.91
C ALA A 28 -0.84 9.09 -1.40
N LEU A 29 0.17 9.77 -0.87
CA LEU A 29 0.53 11.13 -1.27
C LEU A 29 1.27 11.14 -2.61
N LEU A 30 2.26 10.25 -2.77
CA LEU A 30 3.06 10.15 -3.98
C LEU A 30 2.19 9.78 -5.19
N ALA A 31 1.26 8.83 -5.05
CA ALA A 31 0.35 8.45 -6.12
C ALA A 31 -0.49 9.63 -6.63
N LYS A 32 -0.93 10.54 -5.74
CA LYS A 32 -1.67 11.75 -6.14
C LYS A 32 -0.81 12.71 -6.93
N ALA A 33 0.43 12.94 -6.47
CA ALA A 33 1.38 13.83 -7.13
C ALA A 33 1.77 13.30 -8.52
N VAL A 34 2.14 12.03 -8.62
CA VAL A 34 2.55 11.39 -9.88
C VAL A 34 1.41 11.35 -10.90
N ALA A 35 0.19 11.05 -10.46
CA ALA A 35 -0.98 11.02 -11.34
C ALA A 35 -1.56 12.41 -11.67
N GLY A 36 -1.06 13.48 -11.04
CA GLY A 36 -1.65 14.83 -11.14
C GLY A 36 -3.11 14.89 -10.69
N SER A 37 -3.52 14.03 -9.76
CA SER A 37 -4.92 13.88 -9.35
C SER A 37 -5.06 13.57 -7.87
N ALA A 38 -5.79 14.44 -7.15
CA ALA A 38 -6.05 14.28 -5.72
C ALA A 38 -6.86 13.00 -5.38
N THR A 39 -7.57 12.44 -6.36
CA THR A 39 -8.40 11.23 -6.19
C THR A 39 -7.69 9.95 -6.61
N ALA A 40 -6.42 10.00 -7.03
CA ALA A 40 -5.71 8.85 -7.58
C ALA A 40 -5.61 7.66 -6.61
N LEU A 41 -5.36 7.93 -5.32
CA LEU A 41 -5.30 6.92 -4.26
C LEU A 41 -5.92 7.48 -2.98
N ASP A 42 -7.22 7.26 -2.79
CA ASP A 42 -7.94 7.64 -1.56
C ASP A 42 -7.53 6.77 -0.36
N ALA A 43 -7.89 7.21 0.85
CA ALA A 43 -7.48 6.56 2.09
C ALA A 43 -7.99 5.11 2.23
N HIS A 44 -9.22 4.81 1.78
CA HIS A 44 -9.75 3.45 1.85
C HIS A 44 -9.01 2.50 0.91
N ARG A 45 -8.66 2.96 -0.30
CA ARG A 45 -7.82 2.19 -1.23
C ARG A 45 -6.41 2.00 -0.70
N ALA A 46 -5.81 3.02 -0.08
CA ALA A 46 -4.49 2.92 0.54
C ALA A 46 -4.50 1.90 1.70
N LEU A 47 -5.52 1.93 2.56
CA LEU A 47 -5.67 0.94 3.62
C LEU A 47 -5.87 -0.47 3.05
N ARG A 48 -6.63 -0.63 1.96
CA ARG A 48 -6.79 -1.91 1.25
C ARG A 48 -5.45 -2.41 0.67
N MET A 49 -4.58 -1.51 0.20
CA MET A 49 -3.21 -1.88 -0.24
C MET A 49 -2.38 -2.47 0.91
N ALA A 50 -2.50 -1.89 2.11
CA ALA A 50 -1.79 -2.32 3.31
C ALA A 50 -2.39 -3.55 4.01
N THR A 51 -3.59 -4.00 3.61
CA THR A 51 -4.31 -5.11 4.23
C THR A 51 -4.66 -6.18 3.19
N LEU A 52 -5.86 -6.14 2.60
CA LEU A 52 -6.35 -7.17 1.69
C LEU A 52 -5.41 -7.45 0.52
N ASN A 53 -4.89 -6.41 -0.12
CA ASN A 53 -4.05 -6.62 -1.29
C ASN A 53 -2.70 -7.23 -0.92
N GLY A 54 -2.19 -6.94 0.28
CA GLY A 54 -1.04 -7.62 0.87
C GLY A 54 -1.32 -9.10 1.09
N ALA A 55 -2.46 -9.43 1.71
CA ALA A 55 -2.88 -10.82 1.89
C ALA A 55 -3.05 -11.56 0.55
N ARG A 56 -3.62 -10.90 -0.47
CA ARG A 56 -3.72 -11.44 -1.84
C ARG A 56 -2.37 -11.65 -2.51
N ALA A 57 -1.42 -10.73 -2.30
CA ALA A 57 -0.08 -10.84 -2.88
C ALA A 57 0.70 -12.02 -2.28
N LEU A 58 0.44 -12.35 -1.01
CA LEU A 58 1.07 -13.46 -0.29
C LEU A 58 0.28 -14.79 -0.38
N GLY A 59 -0.91 -14.79 -0.98
CA GLY A 59 -1.75 -15.98 -1.11
C GLY A 59 -2.47 -16.41 0.18
N ILE A 60 -2.59 -15.52 1.18
CA ILE A 60 -3.19 -15.79 2.50
C ILE A 60 -4.51 -15.05 2.73
N GLN A 61 -5.14 -14.53 1.68
CA GLN A 61 -6.39 -13.75 1.76
C GLN A 61 -7.58 -14.54 2.34
N ALA A 62 -7.52 -15.87 2.35
CA ALA A 62 -8.54 -16.71 2.99
C ALA A 62 -8.42 -16.71 4.52
N GLU A 63 -7.27 -16.32 5.06
CA GLU A 63 -6.97 -16.32 6.50
C GLU A 63 -7.01 -14.91 7.10
N THR A 64 -6.64 -13.89 6.32
CA THR A 64 -6.52 -12.51 6.79
C THR A 64 -6.72 -11.49 5.67
N GLY A 65 -6.71 -10.20 6.01
CA GLY A 65 -6.75 -9.08 5.06
C GLY A 65 -8.15 -8.69 4.57
N SER A 66 -9.16 -9.55 4.75
CA SER A 66 -10.62 -9.39 4.46
C SER A 66 -11.06 -9.12 3.02
#